data_AF-A0A2R5L0Q2-F1
#
_entry.id   AF-A0A2R5L0Q2-F1
#
_cell.length_a   1.000
_cell.length_b   1.000
_cell.length_c   1.000
_cell.angle_alpha   90.00
_cell.angle_beta   90.00
_cell.angle_gamma   90.00
#
_symmetry.space_group_name_H-M   'P 1'
#
loop_
_entity.id
_entity.type
_entity.pdbx_description
1 polymer ?
#
loop_
_entity_poly.entity_id
_entity_poly.type
_entity_poly.pdbx_seq_one_letter_code
_entity_poly.pdbx_strand_id
1 'polypeptide(L)'
;MGIKMVLSGEGADEIFGGYLYFHKAPNAKEFHNELNRKLNKLHLFDCLRANKSMAAWGIEARVPFLDKEFLDVAMRTNPELKMIKGQRIEKNILREAFSGQLPKDILWR
;
A
#
# COMPACT_ATOMS: atom_id res chain seq x y z
N MET A 1 -19.50 4.71 -20.74
CA MET A 1 -19.51 5.31 -19.39
C MET A 1 -18.90 6.72 -19.34
N GLY A 2 -18.05 7.15 -20.29
CA GLY A 2 -17.55 8.54 -20.33
C GLY A 2 -16.59 8.92 -19.21
N ILE A 3 -16.20 7.98 -18.35
CA ILE A 3 -15.28 8.18 -17.23
C ILE A 3 -13.88 8.50 -17.78
N LYS A 4 -13.26 9.53 -17.21
CA LYS A 4 -11.91 10.00 -17.60
C LYS A 4 -10.87 9.85 -16.49
N MET A 5 -11.30 9.56 -15.26
CA MET A 5 -10.41 9.40 -14.12
C MET A 5 -10.94 8.36 -13.15
N VAL A 6 -10.04 7.58 -12.56
CA VAL A 6 -10.33 6.62 -11.49
C VAL A 6 -9.29 6.72 -10.38
N LEU A 7 -9.70 6.36 -9.15
CA LEU A 7 -8.78 6.17 -8.03
C LEU A 7 -8.39 4.69 -7.95
N SER A 8 -7.11 4.42 -7.70
CA SER A 8 -6.58 3.06 -7.53
C SER A 8 -5.85 2.92 -6.19
N GLY A 9 -5.81 1.69 -5.68
CA GLY A 9 -5.17 1.32 -4.41
C GLY A 9 -3.68 0.99 -4.51
N GLU A 10 -3.04 1.22 -5.65
CA GLU A 10 -1.59 0.97 -5.83
C GLU A 10 -0.75 1.72 -4.79
N GLY A 11 0.33 1.10 -4.33
CA GLY A 11 1.22 1.67 -3.32
C GLY A 11 0.92 1.24 -1.88
N ALA A 12 -0.30 0.75 -1.60
CA ALA A 12 -0.69 0.34 -0.25
C ALA A 12 0.17 -0.83 0.28
N ASP A 13 0.48 -1.81 -0.56
CA ASP A 13 1.30 -2.97 -0.18
C ASP A 13 2.76 -2.58 0.09
N GLU A 14 3.29 -1.64 -0.67
CA GLU A 14 4.68 -1.20 -0.62
C GLU A 14 4.99 -0.30 0.56
N ILE A 15 3.98 0.39 1.11
CA ILE A 15 4.16 1.31 2.24
C ILE A 15 3.65 0.72 3.57
N PHE A 16 2.80 -0.31 3.54
CA PHE A 16 2.29 -1.00 4.73
C PHE A 16 2.70 -2.47 4.84
N GLY A 17 3.49 -2.99 3.90
CA GLY A 17 4.00 -4.37 3.94
C GLY A 17 2.91 -5.41 3.74
N GLY A 18 2.13 -5.27 2.67
CA GLY A 18 0.95 -6.10 2.45
C GLY A 18 1.17 -7.40 1.68
N TYR A 19 2.38 -7.63 1.16
CA TYR A 19 2.72 -8.90 0.51
C TYR A 19 3.06 -9.99 1.54
N LEU A 20 2.67 -11.24 1.26
CA LEU A 20 2.85 -12.38 2.16
C LEU A 20 4.31 -12.60 2.61
N TYR A 21 5.30 -12.23 1.79
CA TYR A 21 6.70 -12.42 2.17
C TYR A 21 7.15 -11.49 3.32
N PHE A 22 6.41 -10.42 3.62
CA PHE A 22 6.68 -9.56 4.78
C PHE A 22 6.46 -10.28 6.12
N HIS A 23 5.71 -11.40 6.17
CA HIS A 23 5.65 -12.29 7.34
C HIS A 23 7.02 -12.84 7.74
N LYS A 24 7.94 -12.94 6.77
CA LYS A 24 9.30 -13.47 6.98
C LYS A 24 10.32 -12.37 7.25
N ALA A 25 9.89 -11.12 7.43
CA ALA A 25 10.80 -10.04 7.75
C ALA A 25 11.47 -10.30 9.11
N PRO A 26 12.82 -10.31 9.20
CA PRO A 26 13.51 -10.73 10.41
C PRO A 26 13.37 -9.73 11.56
N ASN A 27 13.21 -8.44 11.26
CA ASN A 27 13.05 -7.37 12.23
C ASN A 27 12.46 -6.11 11.55
N ALA A 28 12.08 -5.12 12.34
CA ALA A 28 11.47 -3.88 11.86
C ALA A 28 12.37 -3.06 10.93
N LYS A 29 13.70 -3.11 11.13
CA LYS A 29 14.66 -2.41 10.28
C LYS A 29 14.67 -3.00 8.87
N GLU A 30 14.79 -4.32 8.76
CA GLU A 30 14.76 -5.00 7.45
C GLU A 30 13.38 -4.87 6.79
N PHE A 31 12.29 -4.91 7.56
CA PHE A 31 10.95 -4.62 7.06
C PHE A 31 10.89 -3.22 6.43
N HIS A 32 11.35 -2.19 7.13
CA HIS A 32 11.34 -0.82 6.65
C HIS A 32 12.28 -0.59 5.45
N ASN A 33 13.47 -1.19 5.47
CA ASN A 33 14.40 -1.16 4.35
C ASN A 33 13.76 -1.75 3.08
N GLU A 34 13.02 -2.83 3.23
CA GLU A 34 12.29 -3.47 2.14
C GLU A 34 11.15 -2.59 1.61
N LEU A 35 10.38 -1.91 2.47
CA LEU A 35 9.39 -0.91 2.05
C LEU A 35 10.05 0.21 1.22
N ASN A 36 11.15 0.78 1.70
CA ASN A 36 11.90 1.82 0.98
C ASN A 36 12.40 1.31 -0.38
N ARG A 37 12.92 0.08 -0.43
CA ARG A 37 13.37 -0.56 -1.69
C ARG A 37 12.22 -0.74 -2.66
N LYS A 38 11.05 -1.17 -2.19
CA LYS A 38 9.83 -1.36 -2.98
C LYS A 38 9.32 -0.02 -3.53
N LEU A 39 9.19 0.99 -2.69
CA LEU A 39 8.76 2.34 -3.09
C LEU A 39 9.70 2.94 -4.16
N ASN A 40 11.02 2.80 -3.99
CA ASN A 40 12.00 3.28 -4.97
C ASN A 40 11.88 2.59 -6.34
N LYS A 41 11.44 1.32 -6.38
CA LYS A 41 11.28 0.55 -7.62
C LYS A 41 9.86 0.61 -8.20
N LEU A 42 8.92 1.27 -7.54
CA LEU A 42 7.51 1.24 -7.91
C LEU A 42 7.24 1.77 -9.32
N HIS A 43 8.04 2.75 -9.76
CA HIS A 43 8.01 3.32 -11.11
C HIS A 43 8.33 2.30 -12.23
N LEU A 44 8.99 1.19 -11.93
CA LEU A 44 9.29 0.10 -12.86
C LEU A 44 8.19 -0.97 -12.91
N PHE A 45 7.30 -1.00 -11.91
CA PHE A 45 6.32 -2.07 -11.71
C PHE A 45 4.89 -1.51 -11.67
N ASP A 46 4.33 -1.32 -10.49
CA ASP A 46 2.90 -1.05 -10.32
C ASP A 46 2.49 0.33 -10.85
N CYS A 47 3.31 1.37 -10.65
CA CYS A 47 3.05 2.66 -11.29
C CYS A 47 3.14 2.58 -12.82
N LEU A 48 4.08 1.77 -13.34
CA LEU A 48 4.24 1.57 -14.78
C LEU A 48 2.97 0.94 -15.37
N ARG A 49 2.49 -0.14 -14.74
CA ARG A 49 1.29 -0.87 -15.13
C ARG A 49 0.06 0.02 -15.02
N ALA A 50 -0.20 0.60 -13.85
CA ALA A 50 -1.40 1.39 -13.60
C ALA A 50 -1.49 2.60 -14.55
N ASN A 51 -0.38 3.32 -14.75
CA ASN A 51 -0.37 4.46 -15.66
C ASN A 51 -0.55 4.03 -17.12
N LYS A 52 0.30 3.12 -17.64
CA LYS A 52 0.28 2.77 -19.07
C LYS A 52 -1.00 2.05 -19.49
N SER A 53 -1.51 1.14 -18.65
CA SER A 53 -2.73 0.39 -18.98
C SER A 53 -3.98 1.28 -19.03
N MET A 54 -4.08 2.28 -18.16
CA MET A 54 -5.21 3.21 -18.11
C MET A 54 -5.09 4.29 -19.19
N ALA A 55 -3.88 4.83 -19.38
CA ALA A 55 -3.61 5.84 -20.39
C ALA A 55 -3.86 5.32 -21.82
N ALA A 56 -3.68 4.02 -22.07
CA ALA A 56 -4.02 3.38 -23.34
C ALA A 56 -5.48 3.57 -23.77
N TRP A 57 -6.37 3.86 -22.82
CA TRP A 57 -7.80 4.10 -23.05
C TRP A 57 -8.23 5.52 -22.69
N GLY A 58 -7.28 6.45 -22.52
CA GLY A 58 -7.56 7.84 -22.16
C GLY A 58 -8.19 7.98 -20.77
N ILE A 59 -7.83 7.10 -19.84
CA ILE A 59 -8.25 7.15 -18.43
C ILE A 59 -7.04 7.55 -17.57
N GLU A 60 -7.23 8.56 -16.73
CA GLU A 60 -6.27 8.97 -15.71
C GLU A 60 -6.42 8.09 -14.46
N ALA A 61 -5.32 7.52 -13.97
CA ALA A 61 -5.30 6.82 -12.69
C ALA A 61 -4.63 7.69 -11.62
N ARG A 62 -5.34 7.95 -10.52
CA ARG A 62 -4.76 8.58 -9.32
C ARG A 62 -4.57 7.54 -8.24
N VAL A 63 -3.50 7.69 -7.46
CA VAL A 63 -3.01 6.69 -6.50
C VAL A 63 -2.83 7.34 -5.12
N PRO A 64 -3.92 7.52 -4.34
CA PRO A 64 -3.88 8.31 -3.10
C PRO A 64 -2.89 7.79 -2.04
N PHE A 65 -2.59 6.49 -2.03
CA PHE A 65 -1.58 5.91 -1.12
C PHE A 65 -0.16 6.41 -1.40
N LEU A 66 0.11 6.96 -2.58
CA LEU A 66 1.39 7.52 -2.98
C LEU A 66 1.39 9.05 -2.97
N ASP A 67 0.37 9.67 -2.38
CA ASP A 67 0.40 11.10 -2.09
C ASP A 67 1.60 11.43 -1.19
N LYS A 68 2.24 12.57 -1.45
CA LYS A 68 3.49 12.94 -0.78
C LYS A 68 3.31 13.16 0.72
N GLU A 69 2.23 13.82 1.12
CA GLU A 69 1.95 14.12 2.53
C GLU A 69 1.55 12.84 3.26
N PHE A 70 0.74 11.99 2.60
CA PHE A 70 0.39 10.68 3.14
C PHE A 70 1.61 9.77 3.29
N LEU A 71 2.51 9.76 2.30
CA LEU A 71 3.76 8.99 2.36
C LEU A 71 4.65 9.43 3.52
N ASP A 72 4.75 10.73 3.79
CA ASP A 72 5.52 11.24 4.93
C ASP A 72 4.99 10.68 6.26
N VAL A 73 3.67 10.64 6.45
CA VAL A 73 3.05 10.06 7.66
C VAL A 73 3.24 8.54 7.69
N ALA A 74 2.90 7.87 6.59
CA ALA A 74 2.97 6.42 6.50
C ALA A 74 4.40 5.94 6.74
N MET A 75 5.40 6.51 6.07
CA MET A 75 6.79 6.04 6.13
C MET A 75 7.52 6.44 7.42
N ARG A 76 7.08 7.50 8.12
CA ARG A 76 7.61 7.86 9.45
C ARG A 76 6.96 7.10 10.60
N THR A 77 5.84 6.43 10.37
CA THR A 77 5.21 5.57 11.38
C THR A 77 6.16 4.43 11.76
N ASN A 78 6.27 4.15 13.07
CA ASN A 78 7.13 3.09 13.60
C ASN A 78 6.88 1.76 12.84
N PRO A 79 7.88 1.19 12.14
CA PRO A 79 7.72 -0.03 11.37
C PRO A 79 7.25 -1.24 12.20
N GLU A 80 7.53 -1.27 13.50
CA GLU A 80 7.01 -2.30 14.42
C GLU A 80 5.47 -2.37 14.44
N LEU A 81 4.78 -1.25 14.20
CA LEU A 81 3.32 -1.20 14.10
C LEU A 81 2.80 -1.78 12.78
N LYS A 82 3.65 -1.86 11.76
CA LYS A 82 3.33 -2.46 10.45
C LYS A 82 3.73 -3.92 10.34
N MET A 83 4.62 -4.39 11.22
CA MET A 83 5.06 -5.78 11.21
C MET A 83 3.91 -6.73 11.55
N ILE A 84 3.95 -7.90 10.90
CA ILE A 84 2.97 -8.96 11.05
C ILE A 84 3.48 -9.88 12.16
N LYS A 85 3.01 -9.66 13.38
CA LYS A 85 3.42 -10.40 14.58
C LYS A 85 2.21 -10.90 15.36
N GLY A 86 2.30 -12.10 15.91
CA GLY A 86 1.24 -12.70 16.73
C GLY A 86 -0.06 -12.86 15.96
N GLN A 87 -1.13 -12.20 16.40
CA GLN A 87 -2.45 -12.25 15.76
C GLN A 87 -2.67 -11.17 14.69
N ARG A 88 -1.69 -10.27 14.46
CA ARG A 88 -1.81 -9.25 13.42
C ARG A 88 -1.66 -9.88 12.05
N ILE A 89 -2.42 -9.38 11.09
CA ILE A 89 -2.34 -9.73 9.66
C ILE A 89 -1.70 -8.59 8.86
N GLU A 90 -1.52 -8.78 7.56
CA GLU A 90 -1.00 -7.78 6.63
C GLU A 90 -1.78 -6.47 6.73
N LYS A 91 -1.07 -5.33 6.67
CA LYS A 91 -1.67 -4.00 6.72
C LYS A 91 -2.58 -3.78 7.94
N ASN A 92 -2.35 -4.48 9.06
CA ASN A 92 -3.21 -4.42 10.24
C ASN A 92 -3.46 -2.99 10.73
N ILE A 93 -2.43 -2.14 10.83
CA ILE A 93 -2.60 -0.72 11.19
C ILE A 93 -3.55 0.04 10.25
N LEU A 94 -3.51 -0.27 8.94
CA LEU A 94 -4.42 0.32 7.96
C LEU A 94 -5.85 -0.21 8.16
N ARG A 95 -6.01 -1.51 8.42
CA ARG A 95 -7.32 -2.12 8.68
C ARG A 95 -7.95 -1.51 9.94
N GLU A 96 -7.17 -1.33 11.00
CA GLU A 96 -7.63 -0.68 12.23
C GLU A 96 -8.07 0.78 11.98
N ALA A 97 -7.30 1.53 11.21
CA ALA A 97 -7.61 2.92 10.86
C ALA A 97 -8.95 3.08 10.10
N PHE A 98 -9.38 2.05 9.36
CA PHE A 98 -10.65 2.03 8.62
C PHE A 98 -11.75 1.20 9.31
N SER A 99 -11.57 0.85 10.58
CA SER A 99 -12.59 0.14 11.37
C SER A 99 -13.90 0.93 11.41
N GLY A 100 -15.01 0.24 11.11
CA GLY A 100 -16.35 0.86 11.03
C GLY A 100 -16.69 1.49 9.67
N GLN A 101 -15.75 1.60 8.73
CA GLN A 101 -16.01 2.17 7.39
C GLN A 101 -16.34 1.11 6.33
N LEU A 102 -15.94 -0.14 6.54
CA LEU A 102 -16.14 -1.25 5.61
C LEU A 102 -16.79 -2.46 6.32
N PRO A 103 -17.51 -3.33 5.60
CA PRO A 103 -17.96 -4.60 6.15
C PRO A 103 -16.80 -5.40 6.75
N LYS A 104 -17.02 -6.00 7.93
CA LYS A 104 -15.97 -6.70 8.68
C LYS A 104 -15.28 -7.78 7.87
N ASP A 105 -16.04 -8.53 7.07
CA ASP A 105 -15.52 -9.62 6.25
C ASP A 105 -14.61 -9.15 5.11
N ILE A 106 -14.74 -7.89 4.67
CA ILE A 106 -13.83 -7.27 3.70
C ILE A 106 -12.61 -6.67 4.42
N LEU A 107 -12.85 -5.98 5.54
CA LEU A 107 -11.81 -5.31 6.31
C LEU A 107 -10.78 -6.29 6.87
N TRP A 108 -11.18 -7.51 7.21
CA TRP A 108 -10.34 -8.55 7.80
C TRP A 108 -10.13 -9.77 6.88
N ARG A 109 -10.40 -9.61 5.58
CA ARG A 109 -10.08 -10.62 4.56
C ARG A 109 -8.58 -10.85 4.40
#